data_AF-A0A353ZHC8-F1
#
_entry.id   AF-A0A353ZHC8-F1
#
_cell.length_a   1.000
_cell.length_b   1.000
_cell.length_c   1.000
_cell.angle_alpha   90.00
_cell.angle_beta   90.00
_cell.angle_gamma   90.00
#
_symmetry.space_group_name_H-M   'P 1'
#
loop_
_entity.id
_entity.type
_entity.pdbx_description
1 polymer ?
#
loop_
_entity_poly.entity_id
_entity_poly.type
_entity_poly.pdbx_seq_one_letter_code
_entity_poly.pdbx_strand_id
1 'polypeptide(L)'
;MSFPLIRCVGLFFIGLWSVGPVVSHGAEFNLKLRRVVEEPAGSGNLKRAYETQAWNPAETAVIICDTWDLHHCLNAVRRLEEFAPRINELARRARAEGAVVIHAPSDCMPAYAGHPARVRAEQAPRAANLPADIAQWCSRIPAEEQAVYPIDQSDGGEDDDPKEHAEWVEKLKAQGRNPGTPWKTQSALIEIDGEKDYISDKGEEVWNILQARGIKRVIMTGVHTNMCVLGRPFGLRQLVRNGVSAVLVRDLTDCMYNPARWPYVDHFTGNDLIISHVERFVAPTISSDQILGGRPLRSAFDKRPHSHVLAVTRPRTDKAGLEKQWTLARLPADWNQISAGIVTDHAGPAFIRTAIKIPAAWGTDGIRVVIPVAPTAAKAWLNGLPIELQPGAEGRSEGTLPAAAVVADEANLLVIRREHAAGDGGWPNPVTIQGKDTTLELKGSWQFRLGEDAAWSNIPLPARFGIGPDLVFQP
;
A
#
# COMPACT_ATOMS: atom_id res chain seq x y z
N MET A 1 50.43 -67.87 -53.99
CA MET A 1 50.65 -67.03 -52.81
C MET A 1 49.37 -66.27 -52.55
N SER A 2 48.82 -66.48 -51.36
CA SER A 2 47.54 -65.98 -50.87
C SER A 2 47.61 -64.49 -50.54
N PHE A 3 46.58 -63.70 -50.89
CA PHE A 3 46.09 -62.56 -50.09
C PHE A 3 44.60 -62.30 -50.43
N PRO A 4 43.73 -61.96 -49.45
CA PRO A 4 42.27 -62.05 -49.59
C PRO A 4 41.59 -60.72 -49.96
N LEU A 5 40.38 -60.84 -50.52
CA LEU A 5 39.40 -59.77 -50.74
C LEU A 5 39.01 -59.08 -49.41
N ILE A 6 39.13 -57.75 -49.36
CA ILE A 6 38.51 -56.90 -48.34
C ILE A 6 37.16 -56.39 -48.87
N ARG A 7 36.07 -56.82 -48.23
CA ARG A 7 34.72 -56.24 -48.39
C ARG A 7 34.64 -54.96 -47.54
N CYS A 8 34.49 -53.80 -48.17
CA CYS A 8 34.06 -52.58 -47.47
C CYS A 8 32.54 -52.65 -47.24
N VAL A 9 32.13 -52.81 -45.98
CA VAL A 9 30.75 -52.60 -45.54
C VAL A 9 30.62 -51.12 -45.15
N GLY A 10 29.86 -50.36 -45.93
CA GLY A 10 29.49 -48.99 -45.57
C GLY A 10 28.39 -49.02 -44.51
N LEU A 11 28.72 -48.63 -43.28
CA LEU A 11 27.72 -48.33 -42.26
C LEU A 11 27.09 -46.96 -42.55
N PHE A 12 25.83 -46.96 -42.98
CA PHE A 12 24.98 -45.77 -42.97
C PHE A 12 24.49 -45.53 -41.53
N PHE A 13 25.05 -44.53 -40.85
CA PHE A 13 24.45 -43.98 -39.63
C PHE A 13 23.26 -43.10 -40.02
N ILE A 14 22.04 -43.62 -39.88
CA ILE A 14 20.83 -42.81 -39.89
C ILE A 14 20.73 -42.16 -38.50
N GLY A 15 21.19 -40.92 -38.38
CA GLY A 15 20.95 -40.10 -37.20
C GLY A 15 19.47 -39.75 -37.13
N LEU A 16 18.71 -40.40 -36.24
CA LEU A 16 17.40 -39.90 -35.82
C LEU A 16 17.64 -38.61 -35.03
N TRP A 17 17.42 -37.46 -35.67
CA TRP A 17 17.24 -36.21 -34.97
C TRP A 17 15.86 -36.27 -34.31
N SER A 18 15.83 -36.56 -33.01
CA SER A 18 14.65 -36.34 -32.18
C SER A 18 14.37 -34.83 -32.17
N VAL A 19 13.45 -34.38 -33.00
CA VAL A 19 12.88 -33.05 -32.93
C VAL A 19 12.06 -33.01 -31.64
N GLY A 20 12.67 -32.54 -30.55
CA GLY A 20 11.93 -32.21 -29.34
C GLY A 20 10.82 -31.20 -29.69
N PRO A 21 9.70 -31.19 -28.95
CA PRO A 21 8.64 -30.23 -29.21
C PRO A 21 9.23 -28.81 -29.14
N VAL A 22 9.07 -28.05 -30.22
CA VAL A 22 9.33 -26.62 -30.21
C VAL A 22 8.32 -26.02 -29.25
N VAL A 23 8.77 -25.68 -28.05
CA VAL A 23 8.00 -24.82 -27.15
C VAL A 23 7.92 -23.48 -27.88
N SER A 24 6.75 -23.22 -28.46
CA SER A 24 6.36 -21.89 -28.94
C SER A 24 6.49 -20.94 -27.76
N HIS A 25 7.61 -20.22 -27.67
CA HIS A 25 7.72 -19.13 -26.73
C HIS A 25 6.74 -18.06 -27.22
N GLY A 26 5.71 -17.76 -26.42
CA GLY A 26 4.83 -16.61 -26.67
C GLY A 26 5.66 -15.34 -26.87
N ALA A 27 5.08 -14.34 -27.52
CA ALA A 27 5.81 -13.10 -27.76
C ALA A 27 6.22 -12.48 -26.42
N GLU A 28 7.50 -12.10 -26.27
CA GLU A 28 7.98 -11.45 -25.05
C GLU A 28 7.19 -10.16 -24.76
N PHE A 29 6.93 -9.88 -23.48
CA PHE A 29 6.43 -8.57 -23.08
C PHE A 29 7.57 -7.56 -23.19
N ASN A 30 7.52 -6.72 -24.21
CA ASN A 30 8.48 -5.64 -24.43
C ASN A 30 8.02 -4.40 -23.67
N LEU A 31 8.56 -4.22 -22.47
CA LEU A 31 8.10 -3.23 -21.50
C LEU A 31 9.07 -2.06 -21.41
N LYS A 32 8.54 -0.85 -21.41
CA LYS A 32 9.24 0.38 -21.06
C LYS A 32 8.86 0.77 -19.64
N LEU A 33 9.72 0.35 -18.72
CA LEU A 33 9.62 0.60 -17.28
C LEU A 33 9.90 2.07 -17.02
N ARG A 34 9.07 2.71 -16.19
CA ARG A 34 9.18 4.12 -15.81
C ARG A 34 9.52 4.22 -14.33
N ARG A 35 10.51 5.05 -13.99
CA ARG A 35 10.91 5.39 -12.61
C ARG A 35 10.99 6.90 -12.44
N VAL A 36 11.01 7.35 -11.19
CA VAL A 36 11.33 8.73 -10.82
C VAL A 36 12.67 8.75 -10.11
N VAL A 37 13.55 9.64 -10.55
CA VAL A 37 14.89 9.85 -9.98
C VAL A 37 15.08 11.32 -9.64
N GLU A 38 15.98 11.61 -8.71
CA GLU A 38 16.45 12.98 -8.47
C GLU A 38 17.75 13.25 -9.23
N GLU A 39 17.83 14.40 -9.90
CA GLU A 39 19.01 14.76 -10.70
C GLU A 39 19.50 16.19 -10.40
N PRO A 40 20.66 16.36 -9.72
CA PRO A 40 21.50 15.30 -9.12
C PRO A 40 20.81 14.65 -7.89
N ALA A 41 21.31 13.50 -7.45
CA ALA A 41 20.77 12.80 -6.29
C ALA A 41 20.77 13.71 -5.04
N GLY A 42 19.65 13.80 -4.33
CA GLY A 42 19.49 14.66 -3.16
C GLY A 42 19.08 16.10 -3.47
N SER A 43 18.90 16.47 -4.74
CA SER A 43 18.51 17.83 -5.13
C SER A 43 17.02 18.13 -4.95
N GLY A 44 16.17 17.11 -4.80
CA GLY A 44 14.71 17.26 -4.90
C GLY A 44 14.19 17.53 -6.32
N ASN A 45 15.06 17.62 -7.33
CA ASN A 45 14.66 17.83 -8.72
C ASN A 45 14.26 16.49 -9.36
N LEU A 46 12.96 16.19 -9.32
CA LEU A 46 12.40 14.93 -9.80
C LEU A 46 12.31 14.89 -11.33
N LYS A 47 12.81 13.81 -11.93
CA LYS A 47 12.70 13.51 -13.35
C LYS A 47 12.32 12.05 -13.59
N ARG A 48 11.72 11.79 -14.75
CA ARG A 48 11.43 10.43 -15.20
C ARG A 48 12.65 9.80 -15.85
N ALA A 49 12.95 8.58 -15.41
CA ALA A 49 13.88 7.68 -16.07
C ALA A 49 13.12 6.50 -16.69
N TYR A 50 13.65 5.95 -17.77
CA TYR A 50 13.04 4.83 -18.47
C TYR A 50 14.06 3.73 -18.74
N GLU A 51 13.60 2.49 -18.65
CA GLU A 51 14.38 1.30 -18.96
C GLU A 51 13.53 0.36 -19.81
N THR A 52 14.09 -0.16 -20.90
CA THR A 52 13.41 -1.16 -21.72
C THR A 52 13.82 -2.55 -21.26
N GLN A 53 12.86 -3.43 -21.03
CA GLN A 53 13.08 -4.82 -20.70
C GLN A 53 12.15 -5.72 -21.51
N ALA A 54 12.64 -6.91 -21.89
CA ALA A 54 11.82 -7.97 -22.43
C ALA A 54 11.57 -9.01 -21.33
N TRP A 55 10.30 -9.28 -21.02
CA TRP A 55 9.91 -10.25 -20.00
C TRP A 55 9.29 -11.47 -20.67
N ASN A 56 9.78 -12.66 -20.30
CA ASN A 56 9.20 -13.93 -20.72
C ASN A 56 7.84 -14.12 -20.01
N PRO A 57 6.71 -14.23 -20.74
CA PRO A 57 5.40 -14.45 -20.14
C PRO A 57 5.35 -15.69 -19.23
N ALA A 58 6.04 -16.78 -19.60
CA ALA A 58 6.05 -18.02 -18.82
C ALA A 58 6.72 -17.87 -17.44
N GLU A 59 7.55 -16.84 -17.24
CA GLU A 59 8.18 -16.51 -15.96
C GLU A 59 7.56 -15.26 -15.31
N THR A 60 6.37 -14.84 -15.78
CA THR A 60 5.67 -13.64 -15.35
C THR A 60 4.28 -13.97 -14.79
N ALA A 61 3.90 -13.30 -13.71
CA ALA A 61 2.53 -13.31 -13.20
C ALA A 61 1.88 -11.91 -13.28
N VAL A 62 0.58 -11.88 -13.52
CA VAL A 62 -0.28 -10.70 -13.31
C VAL A 62 -1.05 -10.91 -12.02
N ILE A 63 -0.90 -9.99 -11.06
CA ILE A 63 -1.71 -9.98 -9.83
C ILE A 63 -2.75 -8.86 -9.94
N ILE A 64 -4.02 -9.24 -9.78
CA ILE A 64 -5.16 -8.33 -9.77
C ILE A 64 -5.59 -8.15 -8.32
N CYS A 65 -5.20 -7.02 -7.73
CA CYS A 65 -5.40 -6.71 -6.33
C CYS A 65 -6.75 -6.03 -6.08
N ASP A 66 -7.58 -6.63 -5.23
CA ASP A 66 -8.72 -6.00 -4.55
C ASP A 66 -9.69 -5.24 -5.50
N THR A 67 -9.88 -5.71 -6.73
CA THR A 67 -10.87 -5.17 -7.69
C THR A 67 -12.28 -5.66 -7.35
N TRP A 68 -12.81 -5.21 -6.22
CA TRP A 68 -14.06 -5.70 -5.64
C TRP A 68 -15.33 -5.39 -6.45
N ASP A 69 -16.43 -6.06 -6.11
CA ASP A 69 -17.75 -5.82 -6.68
C ASP A 69 -18.34 -4.47 -6.28
N LEU A 70 -18.08 -4.00 -5.05
CA LEU A 70 -18.53 -2.72 -4.52
C LEU A 70 -17.51 -2.13 -3.53
N HIS A 71 -17.68 -0.84 -3.20
CA HIS A 71 -16.83 -0.11 -2.27
C HIS A 71 -17.65 0.89 -1.45
N HIS A 72 -17.14 1.35 -0.29
CA HIS A 72 -17.85 2.31 0.56
C HIS A 72 -18.03 3.68 -0.12
N CYS A 73 -17.03 4.09 -0.88
CA CYS A 73 -17.06 5.27 -1.76
C CYS A 73 -17.65 4.91 -3.13
N LEU A 74 -18.72 5.59 -3.54
CA LEU A 74 -19.40 5.40 -4.82
C LEU A 74 -18.52 5.85 -5.99
N ASN A 75 -17.76 6.93 -5.85
CA ASN A 75 -16.84 7.39 -6.87
C ASN A 75 -15.70 6.39 -7.13
N ALA A 76 -15.24 5.66 -6.11
CA ALA A 76 -14.31 4.55 -6.26
C ALA A 76 -14.93 3.39 -7.07
N VAL A 77 -16.21 3.07 -6.85
CA VAL A 77 -16.95 2.10 -7.68
C VAL A 77 -17.00 2.56 -9.14
N ARG A 78 -17.41 3.81 -9.38
CA ARG A 78 -17.51 4.40 -10.72
C ARG A 78 -16.16 4.37 -11.46
N ARG A 79 -15.06 4.72 -10.80
CA ARG A 79 -13.71 4.66 -11.38
C ARG A 79 -13.29 3.23 -11.68
N LEU A 80 -13.50 2.30 -10.76
CA LEU A 80 -13.19 0.88 -10.98
C LEU A 80 -13.94 0.32 -12.19
N GLU A 81 -15.22 0.64 -12.34
CA GLU A 81 -16.04 0.20 -13.47
C GLU A 81 -15.51 0.69 -14.84
N GLU A 82 -14.83 1.84 -14.91
CA GLU A 82 -14.22 2.33 -16.16
C GLU A 82 -13.02 1.49 -16.61
N PHE A 83 -12.18 1.03 -15.67
CA PHE A 83 -10.93 0.34 -16.01
C PHE A 83 -10.96 -1.17 -15.79
N ALA A 84 -11.96 -1.71 -15.08
CA ALA A 84 -12.13 -3.15 -14.90
C ALA A 84 -12.25 -3.94 -16.22
N PRO A 85 -12.98 -3.47 -17.25
CA PRO A 85 -12.99 -4.15 -18.56
C PRO A 85 -11.60 -4.24 -19.19
N ARG A 86 -10.77 -3.22 -18.99
CA ARG A 86 -9.40 -3.21 -19.52
C ARG A 86 -8.44 -4.04 -18.68
N ILE A 87 -8.65 -4.16 -17.37
CA ILE A 87 -7.99 -5.18 -16.53
C ILE A 87 -8.35 -6.59 -17.05
N ASN A 88 -9.60 -6.83 -17.43
CA ASN A 88 -10.01 -8.11 -18.01
C ASN A 88 -9.33 -8.40 -19.36
N GLU A 89 -9.16 -7.39 -20.21
CA GLU A 89 -8.35 -7.51 -21.44
C GLU A 89 -6.90 -7.84 -21.13
N LEU A 90 -6.30 -7.16 -20.14
CA LEU A 90 -4.93 -7.43 -19.69
C LEU A 90 -4.78 -8.87 -19.20
N ALA A 91 -5.70 -9.34 -18.36
CA ALA A 91 -5.71 -10.71 -17.84
C ALA A 91 -5.79 -11.73 -18.98
N ARG A 92 -6.75 -11.56 -19.90
CA ARG A 92 -6.91 -12.45 -21.08
C ARG A 92 -5.68 -12.46 -21.96
N ARG A 93 -5.08 -11.30 -22.26
CA ARG A 93 -3.87 -11.23 -23.08
C ARG A 93 -2.68 -11.87 -22.38
N ALA A 94 -2.46 -11.56 -21.11
CA ALA A 94 -1.38 -12.15 -20.33
C ALA A 94 -1.48 -13.68 -20.29
N ARG A 95 -2.68 -14.20 -20.02
CA ARG A 95 -2.98 -15.64 -20.00
C ARG A 95 -2.73 -16.29 -21.36
N ALA A 96 -3.14 -15.63 -22.45
CA ALA A 96 -2.93 -16.14 -23.82
C ALA A 96 -1.45 -16.23 -24.22
N GLU A 97 -0.61 -15.33 -23.72
CA GLU A 97 0.84 -15.34 -23.97
C GLU A 97 1.61 -16.28 -23.02
N GLY A 98 0.93 -16.86 -22.01
CA GLY A 98 1.49 -17.86 -21.09
C GLY A 98 1.83 -17.37 -19.69
N ALA A 99 1.45 -16.14 -19.32
CA ALA A 99 1.60 -15.62 -17.96
C ALA A 99 0.56 -16.20 -17.01
N VAL A 100 0.95 -16.32 -15.73
CA VAL A 100 0.04 -16.73 -14.65
C VAL A 100 -0.83 -15.55 -14.24
N VAL A 101 -2.14 -15.74 -14.08
CA VAL A 101 -3.03 -14.72 -13.52
C VAL A 101 -3.46 -15.13 -12.11
N ILE A 102 -3.27 -14.23 -11.15
CA ILE A 102 -3.65 -14.40 -9.75
C ILE A 102 -4.64 -13.29 -9.39
N HIS A 103 -5.85 -13.70 -9.04
CA HIS A 103 -6.86 -12.82 -8.49
C HIS A 103 -6.72 -12.76 -6.98
N ALA A 104 -6.61 -11.57 -6.42
CA ALA A 104 -6.46 -11.38 -4.98
C ALA A 104 -7.55 -10.43 -4.44
N PRO A 105 -8.83 -10.86 -4.41
CA PRO A 105 -9.92 -10.07 -3.83
C PRO A 105 -9.96 -10.27 -2.31
N SER A 106 -9.13 -9.52 -1.59
CA SER A 106 -9.01 -9.64 -0.13
C SER A 106 -10.34 -9.44 0.57
N ASP A 107 -10.51 -10.11 1.70
CA ASP A 107 -11.74 -10.07 2.53
C ASP A 107 -13.00 -10.64 1.82
N CYS A 108 -12.84 -11.24 0.62
CA CYS A 108 -13.91 -11.89 -0.16
C CYS A 108 -13.72 -13.41 -0.32
N MET A 109 -12.68 -14.01 0.30
CA MET A 109 -12.34 -15.44 0.11
C MET A 109 -13.49 -16.43 0.37
N PRO A 110 -14.42 -16.22 1.33
CA PRO A 110 -15.54 -17.14 1.53
C PRO A 110 -16.38 -17.38 0.27
N ALA A 111 -16.51 -16.40 -0.62
CA ALA A 111 -17.26 -16.56 -1.87
C ALA A 111 -16.60 -17.52 -2.87
N TYR A 112 -15.32 -17.86 -2.66
CA TYR A 112 -14.50 -18.66 -3.57
C TYR A 112 -14.12 -20.04 -3.02
N ALA A 113 -14.60 -20.46 -1.85
CA ALA A 113 -14.15 -21.68 -1.16
C ALA A 113 -14.19 -22.96 -2.01
N GLY A 114 -15.10 -23.07 -2.99
CA GLY A 114 -15.18 -24.20 -3.93
C GLY A 114 -14.73 -23.88 -5.36
N HIS A 115 -14.28 -22.66 -5.63
CA HIS A 115 -13.91 -22.25 -6.98
C HIS A 115 -12.62 -22.97 -7.42
N PRO A 116 -12.55 -23.54 -8.63
CA PRO A 116 -11.36 -24.30 -9.07
C PRO A 116 -10.03 -23.52 -8.95
N ALA A 117 -10.03 -22.23 -9.28
CA ALA A 117 -8.85 -21.36 -9.11
C ALA A 117 -8.44 -21.14 -7.64
N ARG A 118 -9.39 -21.15 -6.69
CA ARG A 118 -9.10 -21.07 -5.25
C ARG A 118 -8.49 -22.38 -4.75
N VAL A 119 -9.11 -23.50 -5.10
CA VAL A 119 -8.61 -24.85 -4.77
C VAL A 119 -7.19 -25.03 -5.31
N ARG A 120 -6.93 -24.56 -6.53
CA ARG A 120 -5.59 -24.59 -7.15
C ARG A 120 -4.54 -23.79 -6.36
N ALA A 121 -4.91 -22.63 -5.81
CA ALA A 121 -4.03 -21.83 -4.98
C ALA A 121 -3.69 -22.52 -3.65
N GLU A 122 -4.68 -23.15 -3.01
CA GLU A 122 -4.50 -23.90 -1.76
C GLU A 122 -3.63 -25.15 -1.94
N GLN A 123 -3.69 -25.76 -3.13
CA GLN A 123 -2.89 -26.93 -3.49
C GLN A 123 -1.48 -26.57 -3.99
N ALA A 124 -1.13 -25.29 -4.11
CA ALA A 124 0.21 -24.88 -4.53
C ALA A 124 1.25 -25.41 -3.52
N PRO A 125 2.31 -26.12 -3.98
CA PRO A 125 3.33 -26.66 -3.09
C PRO A 125 3.97 -25.58 -2.23
N ARG A 126 4.12 -25.83 -0.93
CA ARG A 126 4.78 -24.90 -0.02
C ARG A 126 6.22 -24.64 -0.47
N ALA A 127 6.57 -23.37 -0.67
CA ALA A 127 7.92 -22.96 -1.05
C ALA A 127 8.91 -23.21 0.09
N ALA A 128 10.08 -23.75 -0.24
CA ALA A 128 11.16 -23.97 0.72
C ALA A 128 11.76 -22.64 1.24
N ASN A 129 11.65 -21.56 0.46
CA ASN A 129 12.19 -20.24 0.75
C ASN A 129 11.08 -19.21 1.06
N LEU A 130 10.09 -19.62 1.86
CA LEU A 130 9.01 -18.73 2.29
C LEU A 130 9.55 -17.60 3.19
N PRO A 131 9.37 -16.31 2.85
CA PRO A 131 9.84 -15.22 3.70
C PRO A 131 9.09 -15.18 5.02
N ALA A 132 9.79 -14.93 6.13
CA ALA A 132 9.24 -15.01 7.49
C ALA A 132 7.98 -14.14 7.67
N ASP A 133 8.01 -12.93 7.12
CA ASP A 133 6.94 -11.93 7.29
C ASP A 133 6.00 -11.85 6.08
N ILE A 134 6.01 -12.85 5.16
CA ILE A 134 5.23 -12.75 3.91
C ILE A 134 3.72 -12.69 4.16
N ALA A 135 3.25 -13.25 5.28
CA ALA A 135 1.83 -13.22 5.67
C ALA A 135 1.38 -11.86 6.23
N GLN A 136 2.31 -10.96 6.57
CA GLN A 136 2.00 -9.71 7.25
C GLN A 136 1.72 -8.56 6.26
N TRP A 137 0.98 -7.56 6.71
CA TRP A 137 0.92 -6.27 6.03
C TRP A 137 2.29 -5.59 6.06
N CYS A 138 2.75 -5.10 4.90
CA CYS A 138 4.02 -4.39 4.79
C CYS A 138 3.77 -2.89 4.68
N SER A 139 3.82 -2.20 5.83
CA SER A 139 3.61 -0.75 5.86
C SER A 139 4.72 0.01 5.16
N ARG A 140 5.98 -0.41 5.24
CA ARG A 140 7.14 0.33 4.72
C ARG A 140 8.29 -0.60 4.35
N ILE A 141 9.08 -0.21 3.35
CA ILE A 141 10.39 -0.82 3.02
C ILE A 141 11.53 0.21 3.23
N PRO A 142 12.80 -0.22 3.36
CA PRO A 142 13.91 0.69 3.65
C PRO A 142 14.01 1.89 2.69
N ALA A 143 13.73 1.69 1.40
CA ALA A 143 13.75 2.75 0.39
C ALA A 143 12.72 3.87 0.65
N GLU A 144 11.69 3.63 1.46
CA GLU A 144 10.66 4.61 1.82
C GLU A 144 10.95 5.32 3.16
N GLU A 145 11.99 4.96 3.92
CA GLU A 145 12.23 5.49 5.28
C GLU A 145 12.39 7.01 5.35
N GLN A 146 12.97 7.61 4.30
CA GLN A 146 13.17 9.05 4.20
C GLN A 146 12.08 9.74 3.36
N ALA A 147 11.13 8.97 2.82
CA ALA A 147 10.04 9.51 2.03
C ALA A 147 9.03 10.22 2.94
N VAL A 148 8.44 11.29 2.42
CA VAL A 148 7.21 11.84 2.98
C VAL A 148 6.06 11.29 2.16
N TYR A 149 5.03 10.78 2.83
CA TYR A 149 3.91 10.23 2.10
C TYR A 149 3.09 11.36 1.43
N PRO A 150 2.73 11.22 0.14
CA PRO A 150 2.31 12.38 -0.63
C PRO A 150 0.88 12.84 -0.39
N ILE A 151 0.04 12.00 0.25
CA ILE A 151 -1.37 12.29 0.53
C ILE A 151 -1.72 11.94 1.99
N ASP A 152 -2.78 12.56 2.51
CA ASP A 152 -3.45 12.14 3.74
C ASP A 152 -4.69 11.31 3.39
N GLN A 153 -4.66 10.01 3.71
CA GLN A 153 -5.75 9.06 3.51
C GLN A 153 -6.45 8.69 4.83
N SER A 154 -6.21 9.45 5.91
CA SER A 154 -6.64 9.07 7.25
C SER A 154 -8.14 9.05 7.45
N ASP A 155 -8.92 9.68 6.57
CA ASP A 155 -10.39 9.63 6.58
C ASP A 155 -10.98 8.49 5.74
N GLY A 156 -10.12 7.65 5.14
CA GLY A 156 -10.55 6.59 4.24
C GLY A 156 -10.90 7.05 2.83
N GLY A 157 -10.35 8.19 2.40
CA GLY A 157 -10.30 8.59 0.99
C GLY A 157 -11.67 8.71 0.34
N GLU A 158 -12.70 9.00 1.14
CA GLU A 158 -14.07 9.20 0.68
C GLU A 158 -14.15 10.53 -0.09
N ASP A 159 -14.42 10.44 -1.38
CA ASP A 159 -14.49 11.58 -2.30
C ASP A 159 -15.88 11.75 -2.95
N ASP A 160 -16.89 11.06 -2.43
CA ASP A 160 -18.30 11.28 -2.78
C ASP A 160 -18.80 12.67 -2.36
N ASP A 161 -19.80 13.17 -3.10
CA ASP A 161 -20.65 14.23 -2.57
C ASP A 161 -21.38 13.72 -1.32
N PRO A 162 -21.44 14.48 -0.20
CA PRO A 162 -22.03 13.99 1.05
C PRO A 162 -23.48 13.47 0.91
N LYS A 163 -24.28 14.05 0.00
CA LYS A 163 -25.65 13.60 -0.23
C LYS A 163 -25.66 12.29 -1.03
N GLU A 164 -24.86 12.19 -2.09
CA GLU A 164 -24.70 10.93 -2.84
C GLU A 164 -24.18 9.82 -1.93
N HIS A 165 -23.23 10.12 -1.05
CA HIS A 165 -22.71 9.16 -0.08
C HIS A 165 -23.79 8.64 0.87
N ALA A 166 -24.62 9.53 1.42
CA ALA A 166 -25.72 9.13 2.29
C ALA A 166 -26.72 8.22 1.57
N GLU A 167 -27.08 8.54 0.33
CA GLU A 167 -27.95 7.69 -0.51
C GLU A 167 -27.30 6.34 -0.83
N TRP A 168 -26.00 6.33 -1.10
CA TRP A 168 -25.21 5.13 -1.35
C TRP A 168 -25.16 4.20 -0.12
N VAL A 169 -24.93 4.76 1.07
CA VAL A 169 -24.98 4.03 2.34
C VAL A 169 -26.32 3.34 2.55
N GLU A 170 -27.43 4.03 2.31
CA GLU A 170 -28.77 3.44 2.43
C GLU A 170 -29.02 2.34 1.38
N LYS A 171 -28.53 2.53 0.15
CA LYS A 171 -28.58 1.50 -0.90
C LYS A 171 -27.78 0.26 -0.52
N LEU A 172 -26.60 0.40 0.09
CA LEU A 172 -25.78 -0.71 0.57
C LEU A 172 -26.49 -1.48 1.70
N LYS A 173 -27.08 -0.77 2.67
CA LYS A 173 -27.87 -1.39 3.75
C LYS A 173 -29.06 -2.16 3.20
N ALA A 174 -29.79 -1.59 2.23
CA ALA A 174 -30.92 -2.25 1.59
C ALA A 174 -30.53 -3.55 0.85
N GLN A 175 -29.27 -3.67 0.43
CA GLN A 175 -28.70 -4.91 -0.15
C GLN A 175 -28.15 -5.89 0.89
N GLY A 176 -28.32 -5.62 2.19
CA GLY A 176 -27.75 -6.43 3.26
C GLY A 176 -26.21 -6.43 3.24
N ARG A 177 -25.59 -5.29 2.94
CA ARG A 177 -24.15 -5.09 2.98
C ARG A 177 -23.76 -4.16 4.13
N ASN A 178 -22.57 -4.36 4.69
CA ASN A 178 -21.97 -3.41 5.62
C ASN A 178 -21.50 -2.18 4.84
N PRO A 179 -22.03 -0.96 5.09
CA PRO A 179 -21.65 0.21 4.30
C PRO A 179 -20.15 0.56 4.33
N GLY A 180 -19.45 0.24 5.43
CA GLY A 180 -18.02 0.49 5.55
C GLY A 180 -17.13 -0.54 4.85
N THR A 181 -17.66 -1.74 4.58
CA THR A 181 -16.93 -2.85 3.94
C THR A 181 -17.90 -3.64 3.04
N PRO A 182 -18.45 -3.02 1.98
CA PRO A 182 -19.59 -3.61 1.27
C PRO A 182 -19.21 -4.74 0.32
N TRP A 183 -17.93 -4.92 -0.01
CA TRP A 183 -17.46 -5.93 -0.95
C TRP A 183 -17.76 -7.35 -0.48
N LYS A 184 -18.07 -8.23 -1.43
CA LYS A 184 -18.32 -9.67 -1.22
C LYS A 184 -17.57 -10.55 -2.21
N THR A 185 -17.25 -10.02 -3.38
CA THR A 185 -16.51 -10.73 -4.45
C THR A 185 -15.58 -9.75 -5.18
N GLN A 186 -14.76 -10.26 -6.10
CA GLN A 186 -14.22 -9.46 -7.21
C GLN A 186 -15.36 -8.97 -8.12
N SER A 187 -15.14 -7.86 -8.83
CA SER A 187 -16.00 -7.37 -9.89
C SER A 187 -16.20 -8.42 -10.98
N ALA A 188 -17.45 -8.64 -11.37
CA ALA A 188 -17.82 -9.56 -12.44
C ALA A 188 -17.35 -9.09 -13.84
N LEU A 189 -16.86 -7.85 -13.96
CA LEU A 189 -16.27 -7.32 -15.20
C LEU A 189 -14.91 -7.95 -15.52
N ILE A 190 -14.30 -8.63 -14.54
CA ILE A 190 -13.01 -9.31 -14.68
C ILE A 190 -13.26 -10.82 -14.55
N GLU A 191 -13.10 -11.51 -15.66
CA GLU A 191 -13.31 -12.95 -15.75
C GLU A 191 -12.20 -13.72 -15.03
N ILE A 192 -12.60 -14.69 -14.21
CA ILE A 192 -11.70 -15.65 -13.58
C ILE A 192 -11.80 -16.97 -14.33
N ASP A 193 -10.73 -17.39 -15.00
CA ASP A 193 -10.67 -18.68 -15.70
C ASP A 193 -10.37 -19.78 -14.68
N GLY A 194 -11.40 -20.54 -14.30
CA GLY A 194 -11.26 -21.62 -13.30
C GLY A 194 -10.25 -22.71 -13.70
N GLU A 195 -9.98 -22.90 -14.98
CA GLU A 195 -9.05 -23.93 -15.46
C GLU A 195 -7.59 -23.47 -15.35
N LYS A 196 -7.33 -22.16 -15.39
CA LYS A 196 -5.97 -21.61 -15.55
C LYS A 196 -5.51 -20.69 -14.42
N ASP A 197 -6.43 -19.95 -13.82
CA ASP A 197 -6.10 -18.88 -12.88
C ASP A 197 -5.96 -19.39 -11.44
N TYR A 198 -5.54 -18.48 -10.56
CA TYR A 198 -5.48 -18.65 -9.11
C TYR A 198 -6.31 -17.59 -8.39
N ILE A 199 -6.85 -17.94 -7.22
CA ILE A 199 -7.50 -16.97 -6.32
C ILE A 199 -6.89 -17.08 -4.91
N SER A 200 -6.24 -16.01 -4.43
CA SER A 200 -5.79 -15.93 -3.04
C SER A 200 -5.48 -14.50 -2.63
N ASP A 201 -5.83 -14.14 -1.40
CA ASP A 201 -5.39 -12.93 -0.71
C ASP A 201 -4.30 -13.20 0.35
N LYS A 202 -3.83 -14.44 0.47
CA LYS A 202 -2.80 -14.82 1.44
C LYS A 202 -1.41 -14.77 0.83
N GLY A 203 -0.50 -14.03 1.46
CA GLY A 203 0.87 -13.86 0.97
C GLY A 203 1.62 -15.18 0.81
N GLU A 204 1.42 -16.13 1.74
CA GLU A 204 2.07 -17.45 1.66
C GLU A 204 1.62 -18.26 0.44
N GLU A 205 0.33 -18.28 0.16
CA GLU A 205 -0.22 -19.01 -0.99
C GLU A 205 0.20 -18.36 -2.31
N VAL A 206 0.15 -17.02 -2.39
CA VAL A 206 0.66 -16.29 -3.55
C VAL A 206 2.15 -16.59 -3.77
N TRP A 207 2.96 -16.53 -2.72
CA TRP A 207 4.39 -16.86 -2.81
C TRP A 207 4.63 -18.31 -3.27
N ASN A 208 3.87 -19.27 -2.74
CA ASN A 208 3.94 -20.67 -3.17
C ASN A 208 3.63 -20.82 -4.66
N ILE A 209 2.62 -20.10 -5.18
CA ILE A 209 2.28 -20.09 -6.61
C ILE A 209 3.45 -19.53 -7.43
N LEU A 210 4.02 -18.39 -7.02
CA LEU A 210 5.16 -17.79 -7.72
C LEU A 210 6.33 -18.78 -7.82
N GLN A 211 6.68 -19.42 -6.70
CA GLN A 211 7.80 -20.36 -6.65
C GLN A 211 7.52 -21.65 -7.43
N ALA A 212 6.34 -22.25 -7.27
CA ALA A 212 5.96 -23.49 -7.96
C ALA A 212 5.87 -23.31 -9.49
N ARG A 213 5.60 -22.10 -9.95
CA ARG A 213 5.50 -21.76 -11.38
C ARG A 213 6.78 -21.12 -11.95
N GLY A 214 7.84 -20.98 -11.15
CA GLY A 214 9.10 -20.38 -11.60
C GLY A 214 8.96 -18.90 -11.97
N ILE A 215 8.02 -18.18 -11.35
CA ILE A 215 7.75 -16.77 -11.63
C ILE A 215 8.86 -15.91 -11.03
N LYS A 216 9.45 -15.06 -11.88
CA LYS A 216 10.49 -14.09 -11.51
C LYS A 216 9.98 -12.66 -11.55
N ARG A 217 8.91 -12.42 -12.30
CA ARG A 217 8.39 -11.11 -12.65
C ARG A 217 6.92 -11.00 -12.26
N VAL A 218 6.52 -9.87 -11.68
CA VAL A 218 5.12 -9.59 -11.36
C VAL A 218 4.66 -8.28 -11.97
N ILE A 219 3.50 -8.32 -12.62
CA ILE A 219 2.75 -7.16 -13.09
C ILE A 219 1.57 -6.97 -12.13
N MET A 220 1.59 -5.91 -11.34
CA MET A 220 0.56 -5.58 -10.37
C MET A 220 -0.44 -4.58 -10.96
N THR A 221 -1.73 -4.83 -10.77
CA THR A 221 -2.84 -3.93 -11.13
C THR A 221 -3.95 -4.03 -10.07
N GLY A 222 -4.93 -3.13 -10.10
CA GLY A 222 -6.05 -3.12 -9.15
C GLY A 222 -5.98 -1.95 -8.17
N VAL A 223 -6.64 -2.06 -7.03
CA VAL A 223 -6.91 -0.94 -6.11
C VAL A 223 -6.72 -1.35 -4.65
N HIS A 224 -6.56 -0.43 -3.70
CA HIS A 224 -6.17 0.97 -3.90
C HIS A 224 -4.65 1.09 -3.87
N THR A 225 -4.07 1.90 -4.77
CA THR A 225 -2.62 2.03 -4.99
C THR A 225 -1.88 2.33 -3.69
N ASN A 226 -2.40 3.28 -2.90
CA ASN A 226 -1.85 3.77 -1.63
C ASN A 226 -2.08 2.83 -0.43
N MET A 227 -2.79 1.72 -0.65
CA MET A 227 -3.15 0.77 0.39
C MET A 227 -2.84 -0.65 -0.04
N CYS A 228 -3.81 -1.37 -0.60
CA CYS A 228 -3.72 -2.81 -0.78
C CYS A 228 -2.62 -3.21 -1.78
N VAL A 229 -2.55 -2.48 -2.90
CA VAL A 229 -1.54 -2.68 -3.95
C VAL A 229 -0.11 -2.56 -3.40
N LEU A 230 0.12 -1.64 -2.45
CA LEU A 230 1.42 -1.47 -1.81
C LEU A 230 1.64 -2.44 -0.64
N GLY A 231 0.65 -2.59 0.24
CA GLY A 231 0.83 -3.08 1.60
C GLY A 231 0.29 -4.47 1.90
N ARG A 232 -0.58 -5.06 1.08
CA ARG A 232 -1.08 -6.43 1.33
C ARG A 232 0.10 -7.43 1.36
N PRO A 233 -0.10 -8.62 1.97
CA PRO A 233 0.89 -9.71 1.98
C PRO A 233 1.48 -10.09 0.61
N PHE A 234 0.73 -9.87 -0.47
CA PHE A 234 1.13 -10.07 -1.87
C PHE A 234 1.42 -8.76 -2.63
N GLY A 235 1.37 -7.61 -1.94
CA GLY A 235 1.54 -6.28 -2.51
C GLY A 235 2.97 -5.96 -2.92
N LEU A 236 3.16 -4.84 -3.61
CA LEU A 236 4.44 -4.43 -4.19
C LEU A 236 5.58 -4.39 -3.18
N ARG A 237 5.34 -3.91 -1.95
CA ARG A 237 6.38 -3.84 -0.92
C ARG A 237 6.88 -5.23 -0.52
N GLN A 238 5.96 -6.18 -0.35
CA GLN A 238 6.30 -7.58 -0.06
C GLN A 238 7.06 -8.23 -1.20
N LEU A 239 6.62 -8.03 -2.43
CA LEU A 239 7.27 -8.58 -3.62
C LEU A 239 8.70 -8.05 -3.77
N VAL A 240 8.87 -6.72 -3.77
CA VAL A 240 10.17 -6.08 -4.01
C VAL A 240 11.15 -6.36 -2.88
N ARG A 241 10.72 -6.27 -1.61
CA ARG A 241 11.63 -6.52 -0.47
C ARG A 241 12.15 -7.97 -0.43
N ASN A 242 11.39 -8.90 -1.01
CA ASN A 242 11.76 -10.31 -1.11
C ASN A 242 12.37 -10.67 -2.48
N GLY A 243 12.78 -9.68 -3.27
CA GLY A 243 13.57 -9.89 -4.49
C GLY A 243 12.77 -10.21 -5.75
N VAL A 244 11.43 -10.13 -5.72
CA VAL A 244 10.61 -10.27 -6.93
C VAL A 244 10.65 -8.97 -7.72
N SER A 245 10.97 -9.07 -9.01
CA SER A 245 10.97 -7.92 -9.92
C SER A 245 9.53 -7.57 -10.30
N ALA A 246 8.98 -6.53 -9.66
CA ALA A 246 7.60 -6.12 -9.83
C ALA A 246 7.46 -4.78 -10.57
N VAL A 247 6.37 -4.63 -11.33
CA VAL A 247 5.91 -3.36 -11.91
C VAL A 247 4.45 -3.09 -11.54
N LEU A 248 4.07 -1.82 -11.44
CA LEU A 248 2.67 -1.39 -11.35
C LEU A 248 2.14 -0.95 -12.73
N VAL A 249 0.91 -1.36 -13.09
CA VAL A 249 0.20 -0.86 -14.27
C VAL A 249 -0.51 0.45 -13.93
N ARG A 250 0.17 1.58 -14.18
CA ARG A 250 -0.20 2.90 -13.65
C ARG A 250 -1.54 3.46 -14.14
N ASP A 251 -2.05 2.97 -15.27
CA ASP A 251 -3.32 3.40 -15.85
C ASP A 251 -4.48 2.44 -15.53
N LEU A 252 -4.20 1.35 -14.79
CA LEU A 252 -5.19 0.37 -14.31
C LEU A 252 -5.11 0.25 -12.79
N THR A 253 -5.08 1.39 -12.12
CA THR A 253 -5.03 1.51 -10.67
C THR A 253 -5.63 2.84 -10.22
N ASP A 254 -6.08 2.89 -8.99
CA ASP A 254 -6.74 4.05 -8.38
C ASP A 254 -6.33 4.13 -6.91
N CYS A 255 -6.23 5.33 -6.34
CA CYS A 255 -5.89 5.52 -4.94
C CYS A 255 -7.12 5.93 -4.12
N MET A 256 -7.12 5.65 -2.83
CA MET A 256 -8.06 6.25 -1.88
C MET A 256 -7.59 7.64 -1.49
N TYR A 257 -8.22 8.68 -2.04
CA TYR A 257 -7.85 10.06 -1.73
C TYR A 257 -9.06 10.98 -1.82
N ASN A 258 -9.29 11.71 -0.73
CA ASN A 258 -10.28 12.77 -0.63
C ASN A 258 -9.63 14.12 -0.97
N PRO A 259 -10.10 14.87 -2.00
CA PRO A 259 -9.58 16.20 -2.34
C PRO A 259 -9.64 17.24 -1.21
N ALA A 260 -10.47 17.03 -0.19
CA ALA A 260 -10.52 17.87 1.02
C ALA A 260 -9.41 17.54 2.04
N ARG A 261 -8.49 16.64 1.71
CA ARG A 261 -7.33 16.26 2.52
C ARG A 261 -6.04 16.68 1.86
N TRP A 262 -4.97 16.70 2.63
CA TRP A 262 -3.63 16.99 2.11
C TRP A 262 -3.32 16.08 0.91
N PRO A 263 -2.85 16.63 -0.24
CA PRO A 263 -2.34 17.99 -0.45
C PRO A 263 -3.33 18.98 -1.09
N TYR A 264 -4.64 18.76 -0.97
CA TYR A 264 -5.71 19.67 -1.46
C TYR A 264 -5.74 19.86 -2.96
N VAL A 265 -5.46 18.76 -3.66
CA VAL A 265 -5.56 18.65 -5.12
C VAL A 265 -6.74 17.76 -5.48
N ASP A 266 -7.14 17.78 -6.76
CA ASP A 266 -8.14 16.86 -7.28
C ASP A 266 -7.68 15.40 -7.14
N HIS A 267 -8.65 14.47 -7.21
CA HIS A 267 -8.42 13.05 -6.99
C HIS A 267 -7.31 12.48 -7.88
N PHE A 268 -7.33 12.78 -9.18
CA PHE A 268 -6.40 12.23 -10.15
C PHE A 268 -4.98 12.76 -9.96
N THR A 269 -4.84 14.00 -9.49
CA THR A 269 -3.53 14.53 -9.07
C THR A 269 -3.02 13.81 -7.83
N GLY A 270 -3.88 13.49 -6.87
CA GLY A 270 -3.53 12.62 -5.74
C GLY A 270 -3.04 11.24 -6.18
N ASN A 271 -3.73 10.62 -7.14
CA ASN A 271 -3.32 9.33 -7.70
C ASN A 271 -1.96 9.41 -8.42
N ASP A 272 -1.73 10.47 -9.21
CA ASP A 272 -0.43 10.70 -9.85
C ASP A 272 0.72 10.85 -8.83
N LEU A 273 0.47 11.50 -7.69
CA LEU A 273 1.47 11.64 -6.63
C LEU A 273 1.80 10.30 -5.95
N ILE A 274 0.81 9.43 -5.76
CA ILE A 274 1.05 8.07 -5.26
C ILE A 274 1.83 7.24 -6.29
N ILE A 275 1.49 7.34 -7.57
CA ILE A 275 2.24 6.69 -8.65
C ILE A 275 3.69 7.21 -8.68
N SER A 276 3.91 8.52 -8.51
CA SER A 276 5.23 9.14 -8.41
C SER A 276 6.03 8.59 -7.21
N HIS A 277 5.37 8.43 -6.05
CA HIS A 277 5.96 7.80 -4.86
C HIS A 277 6.37 6.35 -5.12
N VAL A 278 5.51 5.55 -5.76
CA VAL A 278 5.81 4.17 -6.15
C VAL A 278 7.02 4.14 -7.09
N GLU A 279 7.04 4.96 -8.14
CA GLU A 279 8.11 5.04 -9.14
C GLU A 279 9.46 5.45 -8.57
N ARG A 280 9.44 6.22 -7.48
CA ARG A 280 10.63 6.70 -6.80
C ARG A 280 11.19 5.68 -5.82
N PHE A 281 10.34 5.10 -4.98
CA PHE A 281 10.80 4.37 -3.80
C PHE A 281 10.49 2.87 -3.80
N VAL A 282 9.50 2.42 -4.57
CA VAL A 282 9.00 1.04 -4.46
C VAL A 282 9.31 0.22 -5.71
N ALA A 283 8.75 0.59 -6.86
CA ALA A 283 8.82 -0.21 -8.07
C ALA A 283 8.68 0.65 -9.33
N PRO A 284 9.27 0.24 -10.46
CA PRO A 284 8.94 0.85 -11.76
C PRO A 284 7.47 0.65 -12.13
N THR A 285 6.97 1.48 -13.05
CA THR A 285 5.62 1.32 -13.62
C THR A 285 5.64 1.06 -15.12
N ILE A 286 4.61 0.40 -15.61
CA ILE A 286 4.28 0.27 -17.04
C ILE A 286 2.88 0.84 -17.29
N SER A 287 2.50 0.99 -18.56
CA SER A 287 1.11 1.25 -18.95
C SER A 287 0.54 0.05 -19.70
N SER A 288 -0.79 -0.14 -19.60
CA SER A 288 -1.49 -1.30 -20.13
C SER A 288 -1.34 -1.48 -21.65
N ASP A 289 -1.18 -0.38 -22.39
CA ASP A 289 -0.96 -0.38 -23.85
C ASP A 289 0.35 -1.05 -24.27
N GLN A 290 1.32 -1.20 -23.37
CA GLN A 290 2.56 -1.94 -23.66
C GLN A 290 2.30 -3.45 -23.84
N ILE A 291 1.18 -3.96 -23.32
CA ILE A 291 0.74 -5.36 -23.48
C ILE A 291 -0.46 -5.46 -24.43
N LEU A 292 -1.39 -4.50 -24.34
CA LEU A 292 -2.64 -4.53 -25.10
C LEU A 292 -2.57 -3.82 -26.46
N GLY A 293 -1.57 -2.97 -26.67
CA GLY A 293 -1.55 -1.99 -27.75
C GLY A 293 -2.51 -0.81 -27.48
N GLY A 294 -2.64 0.06 -28.48
CA GLY A 294 -3.52 1.23 -28.42
C GLY A 294 -2.92 2.38 -27.61
N ARG A 295 -3.65 2.87 -26.61
CA ARG A 295 -3.23 3.99 -25.73
C ARG A 295 -3.52 3.64 -24.28
N PRO A 296 -2.75 4.21 -23.31
CA PRO A 296 -3.09 4.08 -21.90
C PRO A 296 -4.52 4.54 -21.63
N LEU A 297 -5.19 3.89 -20.68
CA LEU A 297 -6.52 4.30 -20.27
C LEU A 297 -6.44 5.66 -19.58
N ARG A 298 -7.43 6.51 -19.88
CA ARG A 298 -7.68 7.74 -19.17
C ARG A 298 -9.15 7.75 -18.77
N SER A 299 -9.39 7.88 -17.47
CA SER A 299 -10.73 7.99 -16.90
C SER A 299 -11.51 9.12 -17.57
N ALA A 300 -12.80 8.91 -17.85
CA ALA A 300 -13.63 9.98 -18.36
C ALA A 300 -13.89 11.07 -17.30
N PHE A 301 -13.69 10.76 -16.02
CA PHE A 301 -13.79 11.70 -14.90
C PHE A 301 -12.54 12.58 -14.76
N ASP A 302 -11.38 12.21 -15.33
CA ASP A 302 -10.18 13.05 -15.31
C ASP A 302 -10.29 14.18 -16.35
N LYS A 303 -10.64 15.39 -15.89
CA LYS A 303 -10.80 16.59 -16.73
C LYS A 303 -9.53 17.45 -16.84
N ARG A 304 -8.42 17.05 -16.22
CA ARG A 304 -7.21 17.89 -16.16
C ARG A 304 -6.57 18.07 -17.54
N PRO A 305 -5.88 19.19 -17.82
CA PRO A 305 -5.13 19.34 -19.06
C PRO A 305 -3.80 18.56 -19.05
N HIS A 306 -3.25 18.29 -17.85
CA HIS A 306 -1.97 17.62 -17.66
C HIS A 306 -2.12 16.51 -16.62
N SER A 307 -1.54 15.35 -16.91
CA SER A 307 -1.49 14.18 -16.01
C SER A 307 -0.05 13.83 -15.66
N HIS A 308 0.10 12.87 -14.75
CA HIS A 308 1.38 12.39 -14.25
C HIS A 308 2.17 13.50 -13.54
N VAL A 309 1.53 14.16 -12.57
CA VAL A 309 2.18 15.13 -11.68
C VAL A 309 3.21 14.41 -10.78
N LEU A 310 4.45 14.93 -10.72
CA LEU A 310 5.53 14.31 -9.94
C LEU A 310 5.59 14.81 -8.49
N ALA A 311 5.25 16.07 -8.28
CA ALA A 311 5.21 16.74 -7.00
C ALA A 311 4.25 17.93 -7.08
N VAL A 312 3.72 18.33 -5.94
CA VAL A 312 2.94 19.55 -5.78
C VAL A 312 3.65 20.47 -4.80
N THR A 313 3.60 21.77 -5.06
CA THR A 313 4.08 22.75 -4.09
C THR A 313 3.16 22.69 -2.88
N ARG A 314 3.74 22.55 -1.69
CA ARG A 314 2.97 22.61 -0.45
C ARG A 314 2.26 23.97 -0.38
N PRO A 315 0.92 24.02 -0.28
CA PRO A 315 0.23 25.27 -0.03
C PRO A 315 0.80 25.92 1.24
N ARG A 316 1.09 27.21 1.19
CA ARG A 316 1.46 27.95 2.41
C ARG A 316 0.26 27.92 3.34
N THR A 317 0.44 27.36 4.53
CA THR A 317 -0.59 27.36 5.56
C THR A 317 -0.39 28.55 6.49
N ASP A 318 -1.48 29.07 7.04
CA ASP A 318 -1.50 30.10 8.08
C ASP A 318 -1.95 29.46 9.41
N LYS A 319 -2.10 30.27 10.46
CA LYS A 319 -2.52 29.76 11.76
C LYS A 319 -3.89 29.07 11.70
N ALA A 320 -4.85 29.63 10.95
CA ALA A 320 -6.18 29.03 10.79
C ALA A 320 -6.11 27.70 10.04
N GLY A 321 -5.17 27.54 9.11
CA GLY A 321 -4.88 26.28 8.46
C GLY A 321 -4.40 25.21 9.43
N LEU A 322 -3.52 25.55 10.39
CA LEU A 322 -3.05 24.63 11.43
C LEU A 322 -4.16 24.11 12.36
N GLU A 323 -5.29 24.83 12.45
CA GLU A 323 -6.48 24.40 13.19
C GLU A 323 -7.40 23.50 12.35
N LYS A 324 -7.32 23.61 11.01
CA LYS A 324 -8.20 22.91 10.07
C LYS A 324 -7.63 21.59 9.55
N GLN A 325 -6.31 21.41 9.62
CA GLN A 325 -5.66 20.24 9.04
C GLN A 325 -4.56 19.64 9.91
N TRP A 326 -4.38 18.34 9.75
CA TRP A 326 -3.19 17.65 10.26
C TRP A 326 -1.97 18.07 9.44
N THR A 327 -0.96 18.57 10.14
CA THR A 327 0.27 19.06 9.52
C THR A 327 1.44 18.18 9.93
N LEU A 328 2.25 17.73 8.98
CA LEU A 328 3.46 16.98 9.27
C LEU A 328 4.44 17.84 10.08
N ALA A 329 4.92 17.30 11.20
CA ALA A 329 5.97 17.87 12.03
C ALA A 329 7.02 16.81 12.36
N ARG A 330 8.23 17.26 12.73
CA ARG A 330 9.25 16.38 13.32
C ARG A 330 9.38 16.71 14.80
N LEU A 331 9.18 15.71 15.66
CA LEU A 331 9.26 15.84 17.11
C LEU A 331 10.44 15.03 17.65
N PRO A 332 11.08 15.46 18.75
CA PRO A 332 10.80 16.67 19.52
C PRO A 332 11.22 17.96 18.79
N ALA A 333 10.48 19.05 19.03
CA ALA A 333 10.71 20.35 18.41
C ALA A 333 9.94 21.47 19.13
N ASP A 334 10.38 22.72 18.94
CA ASP A 334 9.65 23.90 19.40
C ASP A 334 8.50 24.30 18.45
N TRP A 335 7.66 25.25 18.85
CA TRP A 335 6.54 25.71 18.03
C TRP A 335 6.95 26.30 16.68
N ASN A 336 8.10 26.98 16.65
CA ASN A 336 8.63 27.56 15.42
C ASN A 336 9.00 26.47 14.41
N GLN A 337 9.64 25.39 14.86
CA GLN A 337 9.98 24.24 14.02
C GLN A 337 8.75 23.41 13.63
N ILE A 338 7.87 23.11 14.59
CA ILE A 338 6.64 22.33 14.37
C ILE A 338 5.75 22.98 13.32
N SER A 339 5.57 24.30 13.44
CA SER A 339 4.68 25.07 12.57
C SER A 339 5.36 25.64 11.33
N ALA A 340 6.64 25.32 11.10
CA ALA A 340 7.45 25.89 10.04
C ALA A 340 7.43 27.44 10.02
N GLY A 341 7.50 28.06 11.20
CA GLY A 341 7.59 29.50 11.41
C GLY A 341 6.25 30.25 11.41
N ILE A 342 5.12 29.55 11.43
CA ILE A 342 3.78 30.18 11.45
C ILE A 342 3.43 30.68 12.84
N VAL A 343 3.76 29.90 13.88
CA VAL A 343 3.60 30.29 15.27
C VAL A 343 4.92 30.06 16.00
N THR A 344 5.29 31.02 16.85
CA THR A 344 6.48 30.92 17.71
C THR A 344 6.11 30.56 19.15
N ASP A 345 4.85 30.72 19.51
CA ASP A 345 4.27 30.32 20.80
C ASP A 345 2.78 29.98 20.59
N HIS A 346 2.25 29.06 21.40
CA HIS A 346 0.85 28.66 21.38
C HIS A 346 0.37 28.41 22.81
N ALA A 347 -0.74 29.04 23.16
CA ALA A 347 -1.47 28.76 24.38
C ALA A 347 -2.81 28.12 24.01
N GLY A 348 -3.14 27.02 24.68
CA GLY A 348 -4.35 26.25 24.43
C GLY A 348 -4.06 24.81 24.01
N PRO A 349 -5.10 24.07 23.59
CA PRO A 349 -4.99 22.67 23.23
C PRO A 349 -4.27 22.49 21.89
N ALA A 350 -3.46 21.44 21.81
CA ALA A 350 -2.91 20.92 20.58
C ALA A 350 -2.88 19.39 20.61
N PHE A 351 -3.10 18.79 19.44
CA PHE A 351 -3.06 17.36 19.23
C PHE A 351 -1.83 17.00 18.42
N ILE A 352 -1.23 15.86 18.76
CA ILE A 352 -0.25 15.17 17.93
C ILE A 352 -0.72 13.72 17.72
N ARG A 353 -0.42 13.16 16.54
CA ARG A 353 -0.68 11.76 16.25
C ARG A 353 0.42 11.12 15.43
N THR A 354 0.58 9.82 15.63
CA THR A 354 1.51 8.95 14.88
C THR A 354 1.01 7.51 14.94
N ALA A 355 1.67 6.59 14.26
CA ALA A 355 1.39 5.16 14.38
C ALA A 355 2.60 4.38 14.89
N ILE A 356 2.33 3.27 15.58
CA ILE A 356 3.35 2.43 16.20
C ILE A 356 3.09 0.98 15.83
N LYS A 357 4.07 0.29 15.26
CA LYS A 357 4.01 -1.16 15.09
C LYS A 357 4.29 -1.82 16.43
N ILE A 358 3.33 -2.57 16.95
CA ILE A 358 3.48 -3.33 18.20
C ILE A 358 3.76 -4.79 17.84
N PRO A 359 4.99 -5.32 18.07
CA PRO A 359 5.30 -6.71 17.74
C PRO A 359 4.47 -7.68 18.57
N ALA A 360 4.02 -8.78 17.98
CA ALA A 360 3.31 -9.84 18.72
C ALA A 360 4.14 -10.39 19.90
N ALA A 361 5.48 -10.36 19.79
CA ALA A 361 6.39 -10.78 20.85
C ALA A 361 6.28 -9.97 22.15
N TRP A 362 5.75 -8.74 22.10
CA TRP A 362 5.49 -7.95 23.30
C TRP A 362 4.23 -8.40 24.04
N GLY A 363 3.36 -9.18 23.39
CA GLY A 363 1.99 -9.42 23.84
C GLY A 363 1.13 -8.16 23.72
N THR A 364 -0.06 -8.19 24.31
CA THR A 364 -1.00 -7.06 24.32
C THR A 364 -1.07 -6.34 25.66
N ASP A 365 -0.57 -6.98 26.73
CA ASP A 365 -0.65 -6.49 28.09
C ASP A 365 0.66 -5.85 28.55
N GLY A 366 0.56 -4.88 29.47
CA GLY A 366 1.72 -4.30 30.16
C GLY A 366 2.58 -3.36 29.32
N ILE A 367 2.21 -3.09 28.07
CA ILE A 367 2.88 -2.08 27.24
C ILE A 367 2.54 -0.70 27.82
N ARG A 368 3.55 0.13 28.08
CA ARG A 368 3.37 1.47 28.65
C ARG A 368 3.74 2.57 27.66
N VAL A 369 3.01 3.68 27.73
CA VAL A 369 3.39 4.96 27.13
C VAL A 369 3.91 5.89 28.22
N VAL A 370 4.98 6.61 27.91
CA VAL A 370 5.51 7.70 28.73
C VAL A 370 5.44 8.98 27.92
N ILE A 371 4.69 9.96 28.41
CA ILE A 371 4.49 11.26 27.76
C ILE A 371 5.19 12.31 28.63
N PRO A 372 6.05 13.17 28.05
CA PRO A 372 6.93 14.03 28.83
C PRO A 372 6.26 15.31 29.34
N VAL A 373 5.06 15.19 29.90
CA VAL A 373 4.27 16.28 30.51
C VAL A 373 3.42 15.74 31.65
N ALA A 374 2.97 16.62 32.55
CA ALA A 374 2.14 16.22 33.68
C ALA A 374 0.77 15.66 33.21
N PRO A 375 0.19 14.68 33.92
CA PRO A 375 -1.07 14.03 33.50
C PRO A 375 -2.25 14.98 33.47
N THR A 376 -2.25 16.04 34.29
CA THR A 376 -3.28 17.08 34.25
C THR A 376 -3.27 17.90 32.97
N ALA A 377 -2.15 17.91 32.24
CA ALA A 377 -1.98 18.67 31.00
C ALA A 377 -2.17 17.80 29.75
N ALA A 378 -2.37 16.49 29.86
CA ALA A 378 -2.43 15.58 28.72
C ALA A 378 -3.61 14.60 28.75
N LYS A 379 -4.05 14.19 27.56
CA LYS A 379 -4.91 13.04 27.32
C LYS A 379 -4.30 12.23 26.18
N ALA A 380 -4.48 10.92 26.19
CA ALA A 380 -3.96 10.06 25.13
C ALA A 380 -4.93 8.93 24.79
N TRP A 381 -4.83 8.44 23.56
CA TRP A 381 -5.65 7.37 23.02
C TRP A 381 -4.80 6.43 22.17
N LEU A 382 -5.13 5.14 22.22
CA LEU A 382 -4.65 4.13 21.28
C LEU A 382 -5.84 3.63 20.46
N ASN A 383 -5.81 3.79 19.13
CA ASN A 383 -6.90 3.41 18.24
C ASN A 383 -8.29 3.92 18.71
N GLY A 384 -8.32 5.14 19.27
CA GLY A 384 -9.52 5.78 19.82
C GLY A 384 -9.92 5.36 21.23
N LEU A 385 -9.31 4.32 21.81
CA LEU A 385 -9.54 3.94 23.20
C LEU A 385 -8.67 4.77 24.14
N PRO A 386 -9.23 5.40 25.19
CA PRO A 386 -8.48 6.27 26.08
C PRO A 386 -7.42 5.51 26.87
N ILE A 387 -6.29 6.16 27.09
CA ILE A 387 -5.19 5.70 27.95
C ILE A 387 -5.31 6.47 29.26
N GLU A 388 -5.44 5.74 30.38
CA GLU A 388 -5.42 6.34 31.71
C GLU A 388 -4.00 6.77 32.07
N LEU A 389 -3.79 8.09 32.18
CA LEU A 389 -2.50 8.67 32.51
C LEU A 389 -2.37 8.94 34.02
N GLN A 390 -1.27 8.50 34.59
CA GLN A 390 -0.89 8.68 35.99
C GLN A 390 0.41 9.48 36.11
N PRO A 391 0.67 10.14 37.25
CA PRO A 391 1.94 10.83 37.47
C PRO A 391 3.12 9.84 37.43
N GLY A 392 4.05 10.08 36.52
CA GLY A 392 5.34 9.40 36.43
C GLY A 392 6.48 10.20 37.04
N ALA A 393 7.71 9.70 36.87
CA ALA A 393 8.91 10.41 37.31
C ALA A 393 9.09 11.76 36.61
N GLU A 394 9.72 12.73 37.29
CA GLU A 394 10.09 14.03 36.72
C GLU A 394 8.93 14.81 36.07
N GLY A 395 7.72 14.67 36.61
CA GLY A 395 6.54 15.38 36.10
C GLY A 395 6.02 14.85 34.77
N ARG A 396 6.41 13.64 34.36
CA ARG A 396 5.91 12.94 33.17
C ARG A 396 4.56 12.27 33.46
N SER A 397 3.89 11.82 32.40
CA SER A 397 2.71 10.97 32.47
C SER A 397 3.07 9.56 32.05
N GLU A 398 2.58 8.57 32.78
CA GLU A 398 2.69 7.16 32.43
C GLU A 398 1.31 6.56 32.29
N GLY A 399 1.12 5.68 31.31
CA GLY A 399 -0.15 4.98 31.13
C GLY A 399 0.07 3.61 30.48
N THR A 400 -0.81 2.66 30.79
CA THR A 400 -0.81 1.35 30.14
C THR A 400 -1.68 1.41 28.88
N LEU A 401 -1.15 0.92 27.76
CA LEU A 401 -1.91 0.80 26.53
C LEU A 401 -3.09 -0.17 26.74
N PRO A 402 -4.32 0.18 26.34
CA PRO A 402 -5.47 -0.70 26.47
C PRO A 402 -5.25 -1.96 25.63
N ALA A 403 -5.15 -3.14 26.26
CA ALA A 403 -4.90 -4.39 25.56
C ALA A 403 -5.93 -4.67 24.45
N ALA A 404 -7.21 -4.31 24.68
CA ALA A 404 -8.29 -4.43 23.71
C ALA A 404 -8.12 -3.52 22.47
N ALA A 405 -7.30 -2.48 22.56
CA ALA A 405 -6.98 -1.59 21.44
C ALA A 405 -5.77 -2.07 20.64
N VAL A 406 -4.90 -2.91 21.22
CA VAL A 406 -3.64 -3.32 20.60
C VAL A 406 -3.90 -4.33 19.49
N VAL A 407 -3.45 -4.00 18.29
CA VAL A 407 -3.38 -4.93 17.15
C VAL A 407 -1.92 -5.33 16.95
N ALA A 408 -1.62 -6.59 17.27
CA ALA A 408 -0.27 -7.15 17.18
C ALA A 408 0.22 -7.24 15.72
N ASP A 409 1.52 -7.03 15.53
CA ASP A 409 2.23 -6.97 14.25
C ASP A 409 1.69 -5.94 13.24
N GLU A 410 0.86 -5.01 13.71
CA GLU A 410 0.25 -3.97 12.89
C GLU A 410 0.50 -2.57 13.43
N ALA A 411 0.25 -1.57 12.59
CA ALA A 411 0.30 -0.18 12.98
C ALA A 411 -0.92 0.15 13.87
N ASN A 412 -0.65 0.78 15.01
CA ASN A 412 -1.63 1.26 15.97
C ASN A 412 -1.55 2.78 16.08
N LEU A 413 -2.66 3.49 15.94
CA LEU A 413 -2.73 4.95 16.04
C LEU A 413 -2.53 5.38 17.50
N LEU A 414 -1.50 6.16 17.77
CA LEU A 414 -1.34 6.89 19.03
C LEU A 414 -1.72 8.35 18.80
N VAL A 415 -2.66 8.86 19.60
CA VAL A 415 -3.05 10.27 19.63
C VAL A 415 -2.79 10.84 21.02
N ILE A 416 -2.20 12.02 21.09
CA ILE A 416 -1.96 12.75 22.33
C ILE A 416 -2.49 14.17 22.17
N ARG A 417 -3.29 14.59 23.14
CA ARG A 417 -3.75 15.97 23.31
C ARG A 417 -3.02 16.57 24.49
N ARG A 418 -2.49 17.79 24.34
CA ARG A 418 -1.88 18.56 25.43
C ARG A 418 -2.46 19.96 25.54
N GLU A 419 -2.63 20.42 26.78
CA GLU A 419 -2.80 21.84 27.09
C GLU A 419 -1.45 22.52 27.11
N HIS A 420 -1.23 23.52 26.26
CA HIS A 420 -0.03 24.34 26.26
C HIS A 420 -0.27 25.67 26.96
N ALA A 421 0.63 26.05 27.87
CA ALA A 421 0.69 27.39 28.41
C ALA A 421 1.51 28.31 27.50
N ALA A 422 1.34 29.63 27.62
CA ALA A 422 2.24 30.56 26.94
C ALA A 422 3.69 30.34 27.41
N GLY A 423 4.64 30.24 26.48
CA GLY A 423 6.05 29.97 26.76
C GLY A 423 6.40 28.49 27.00
N ASP A 424 5.46 27.56 26.83
CA ASP A 424 5.64 26.11 27.04
C ASP A 424 6.53 25.42 25.98
N GLY A 425 6.94 26.17 24.94
CA GLY A 425 8.06 25.80 24.06
C GLY A 425 7.82 24.64 23.10
N GLY A 426 6.57 24.20 22.91
CA GLY A 426 6.22 23.11 21.98
C GLY A 426 6.36 21.72 22.60
N TRP A 427 7.06 20.81 21.92
CA TRP A 427 7.25 19.40 22.33
C TRP A 427 8.73 19.05 22.43
N PRO A 428 9.43 19.47 23.51
CA PRO A 428 10.89 19.41 23.59
C PRO A 428 11.46 18.02 23.89
N ASN A 429 10.62 17.09 24.35
CA ASN A 429 11.02 15.74 24.75
C ASN A 429 10.23 14.68 23.96
N PRO A 430 10.83 13.51 23.69
CA PRO A 430 10.15 12.43 22.98
C PRO A 430 9.09 11.73 23.84
N VAL A 431 8.07 11.23 23.18
CA VAL A 431 7.17 10.21 23.74
C VAL A 431 7.85 8.86 23.62
N THR A 432 7.66 7.99 24.61
CA THR A 432 8.31 6.67 24.65
C THR A 432 7.30 5.56 24.84
N ILE A 433 7.47 4.45 24.11
CA ILE A 433 6.75 3.20 24.36
C ILE A 433 7.70 2.21 25.02
N GLN A 434 7.27 1.64 26.15
CA GLN A 434 7.97 0.58 26.85
C GLN A 434 7.21 -0.73 26.61
N GLY A 435 7.81 -1.61 25.82
CA GLY A 435 7.38 -3.00 25.69
C GLY A 435 7.97 -3.85 26.83
N LYS A 436 8.07 -5.16 26.60
CA LYS A 436 8.56 -6.11 27.60
C LYS A 436 10.02 -5.85 28.01
N ASP A 437 10.92 -5.84 27.02
CA ASP A 437 12.37 -5.70 27.22
C ASP A 437 12.97 -4.59 26.33
N THR A 438 12.12 -3.78 25.70
CA THR A 438 12.50 -2.81 24.69
C THR A 438 11.82 -1.47 24.94
N THR A 439 12.55 -0.40 24.71
CA THR A 439 12.06 0.97 24.81
C THR A 439 12.20 1.63 23.44
N LEU A 440 11.09 2.08 22.89
CA LEU A 440 11.01 2.75 21.60
C LEU A 440 10.77 4.24 21.82
N GLU A 441 11.76 5.06 21.50
CA GLU A 441 11.61 6.53 21.47
C GLU A 441 10.96 6.96 20.16
N LEU A 442 9.86 7.69 20.24
CA LEU A 442 9.10 8.14 19.07
C LEU A 442 9.65 9.47 18.51
N LYS A 443 10.96 9.51 18.23
CA LYS A 443 11.67 10.66 17.64
C LYS A 443 11.56 10.61 16.11
N GLY A 444 10.89 11.58 15.50
CA GLY A 444 10.74 11.62 14.05
C GLY A 444 9.42 12.24 13.61
N SER A 445 8.81 11.67 12.59
CA SER A 445 7.62 12.21 11.95
C SER A 445 6.36 12.00 12.80
N TRP A 446 5.64 13.09 12.99
CA TRP A 446 4.33 13.14 13.61
C TRP A 446 3.42 14.02 12.75
N GLN A 447 2.12 13.96 13.01
CA GLN A 447 1.20 15.01 12.58
C GLN A 447 0.75 15.80 13.79
N PHE A 448 0.59 17.11 13.65
CA PHE A 448 0.01 17.97 14.68
C PHE A 448 -1.19 18.75 14.15
N ARG A 449 -2.05 19.19 15.07
CA ARG A 449 -3.19 20.07 14.79
C ARG A 449 -3.49 20.93 16.02
N LEU A 450 -3.76 22.22 15.80
CA LEU A 450 -4.16 23.14 16.87
C LEU A 450 -5.66 23.05 17.13
N GLY A 451 -6.09 23.25 18.37
CA GLY A 451 -7.50 23.25 18.76
C GLY A 451 -7.94 22.02 19.54
N GLU A 452 -9.26 21.89 19.73
CA GLU A 452 -9.89 20.83 20.52
C GLU A 452 -11.09 20.25 19.78
N ASP A 453 -11.05 18.95 19.52
CA ASP A 453 -12.17 18.18 18.98
C ASP A 453 -12.01 16.72 19.41
N ALA A 454 -13.05 16.16 20.03
CA ALA A 454 -13.03 14.79 20.51
C ALA A 454 -12.88 13.76 19.37
N ALA A 455 -13.33 14.10 18.16
CA ALA A 455 -13.24 13.23 16.99
C ALA A 455 -11.78 12.97 16.56
N TRP A 456 -10.83 13.80 16.98
CA TRP A 456 -9.42 13.66 16.61
C TRP A 456 -8.67 12.58 17.40
N SER A 457 -9.32 12.00 18.42
CA SER A 457 -8.79 10.86 19.20
C SER A 457 -8.65 9.57 18.38
N ASN A 458 -9.28 9.49 17.21
CA ASN A 458 -9.23 8.33 16.33
C ASN A 458 -9.29 8.72 14.85
N ILE A 459 -9.22 7.71 13.98
CA ILE A 459 -9.52 7.79 12.56
C ILE A 459 -10.56 6.70 12.19
N PRO A 460 -11.35 6.86 11.12
CA PRO A 460 -12.41 5.91 10.75
C PRO A 460 -11.90 4.54 10.27
N LEU A 461 -10.60 4.41 9.96
CA LEU A 461 -9.99 3.16 9.48
C LEU A 461 -8.91 2.64 10.45
N PRO A 462 -8.63 1.33 10.47
CA PRO A 462 -7.41 0.82 11.09
C PRO A 462 -6.16 1.61 10.68
N ALA A 463 -5.23 1.85 11.61
CA ALA A 463 -4.05 2.66 11.34
C ALA A 463 -3.16 2.13 10.21
N ARG A 464 -3.09 0.80 10.01
CA ARG A 464 -2.41 0.18 8.86
C ARG A 464 -2.91 0.67 7.49
N PHE A 465 -4.15 1.19 7.46
CA PHE A 465 -4.84 1.68 6.27
C PHE A 465 -4.85 3.20 6.19
N GLY A 466 -5.11 3.89 7.29
CA GLY A 466 -5.28 5.35 7.28
C GLY A 466 -4.00 6.16 7.48
N ILE A 467 -2.93 5.55 8.00
CA ILE A 467 -1.70 6.28 8.34
C ILE A 467 -0.59 5.99 7.32
N GLY A 468 0.04 7.06 6.83
CA GLY A 468 1.17 6.99 5.91
C GLY A 468 2.37 6.27 6.54
N PRO A 469 3.18 5.55 5.73
CA PRO A 469 4.35 4.81 6.19
C PRO A 469 5.41 5.68 6.89
N ASP A 470 5.47 6.95 6.54
CA ASP A 470 6.37 7.95 7.11
C ASP A 470 6.03 8.30 8.57
N LEU A 471 4.82 7.98 9.02
CA LEU A 471 4.32 8.18 10.39
C LEU A 471 4.31 6.89 11.21
N VAL A 472 4.87 5.78 10.71
CA VAL A 472 4.92 4.52 11.46
C VAL A 472 6.28 4.35 12.13
N PHE A 473 6.28 4.35 13.46
CA PHE A 473 7.42 3.92 14.29
C PHE A 473 7.43 2.41 14.44
N GLN A 474 8.63 1.81 14.38
CA GLN A 474 8.84 0.37 14.50
C GLN A 474 10.00 0.14 15.49
N PRO A 475 9.91 -0.88 16.38
CA PRO A 475 10.94 -1.21 17.35
C PRO A 475 12.16 -1.93 16.78
#